data_AF-D6XZL4-F1
#
_entry.id   AF-D6XZL4-F1
#
_cell.length_a   1.000
_cell.length_b   1.000
_cell.length_c   1.000
_cell.angle_alpha   90.00
_cell.angle_beta   90.00
_cell.angle_gamma   90.00
#
_symmetry.space_group_name_H-M   'P 1'
#
loop_
_entity.id
_entity.type
_entity.pdbx_description
1 polymer ?
#
loop_
_entity_poly.entity_id
_entity_poly.type
_entity_poly.pdbx_seq_one_letter_code
_entity_poly.pdbx_strand_id
1 'polypeptide(L)'
;MEGFYIAIAIVVAAYLIADGLKNFGNPSSTSMMEMLDGEDGHELVKESEVHHFLGISKEDAHHLVQDHPEIPHIRINQTVYYPKAALRNWLTSIGE
;
A
#
# COMPACT_ATOMS: atom_id res chain seq x y z
N MET A 1 29.70 8.51 27.88
CA MET A 1 29.29 8.57 26.45
C MET A 1 29.01 7.19 25.88
N GLU A 2 29.85 6.18 26.13
CA GLU A 2 29.68 4.82 25.59
C GLU A 2 28.40 4.09 26.05
N GLY A 3 28.06 4.16 27.34
CA GLY A 3 26.85 3.51 27.88
C GLY A 3 25.52 4.05 27.32
N PHE A 4 25.51 5.29 26.80
CA PHE A 4 24.32 5.90 26.22
C PHE A 4 23.91 5.23 24.90
N TYR A 5 24.89 4.97 24.02
CA TYR A 5 24.64 4.27 22.76
C TYR A 5 24.21 2.82 22.99
N ILE A 6 24.79 2.16 24.00
CA ILE A 6 24.41 0.81 24.40
C ILE A 6 22.95 0.79 24.89
N ALA A 7 22.55 1.76 25.71
CA ALA A 7 21.17 1.87 26.17
C ALA A 7 20.17 2.06 25.01
N ILE A 8 20.50 2.92 24.03
CA ILE A 8 19.68 3.11 22.83
C ILE A 8 19.57 1.80 22.03
N ALA A 9 20.68 1.11 21.81
CA ALA A 9 20.70 -0.14 21.05
C ALA A 9 19.84 -1.23 21.73
N ILE A 10 19.88 -1.33 23.07
CA ILE A 10 19.06 -2.27 23.83
C ILE A 10 17.57 -1.94 23.70
N VAL A 11 17.19 -0.66 23.80
CA VAL A 11 15.79 -0.22 23.65
C VAL A 11 15.28 -0.54 22.25
N VAL A 12 16.07 -0.26 21.22
CA VAL A 12 15.72 -0.58 19.82
C VAL A 12 15.57 -2.08 19.63
N ALA A 13 16.52 -2.89 20.12
CA ALA A 13 16.46 -4.34 19.98
C ALA A 13 15.24 -4.94 20.72
N ALA A 14 14.94 -4.47 21.93
CA ALA A 14 13.77 -4.91 22.69
C ALA A 14 12.46 -4.55 21.98
N TYR A 15 12.37 -3.36 21.38
CA TYR A 15 11.23 -2.95 20.58
C TYR A 15 11.04 -3.84 19.35
N LEU A 16 12.11 -4.12 18.60
CA LEU A 16 12.06 -4.98 17.40
C LEU A 16 11.64 -6.41 17.73
N ILE A 17 12.14 -6.98 18.82
CA ILE A 17 11.76 -8.33 19.26
C ILE A 17 10.30 -8.36 19.71
N ALA A 18 9.85 -7.34 20.46
CA ALA A 18 8.46 -7.25 20.90
C ALA A 18 7.49 -7.09 19.72
N ASP A 19 7.85 -6.27 18.73
CA ASP A 19 7.06 -6.08 17.51
C ASP A 19 7.02 -7.35 16.66
N GLY A 20 8.17 -8.01 16.46
CA GLY A 20 8.24 -9.29 15.75
C GLY A 20 7.41 -10.39 16.40
N LEU A 21 7.35 -10.44 17.74
CA LEU A 21 6.53 -11.42 18.45
C LEU A 21 5.03 -11.12 18.37
N LYS A 22 4.60 -9.84 18.37
CA LYS A 22 3.19 -9.45 18.19
C LYS A 22 2.62 -9.91 16.85
N ASN A 23 3.47 -10.03 15.83
CA ASN A 23 3.10 -10.42 14.47
C ASN A 23 3.33 -11.92 14.16
N PHE A 24 3.88 -12.69 15.11
CA PHE A 24 4.13 -14.12 14.93
C PHE A 24 2.80 -14.90 14.98
N GLY A 25 2.23 -15.16 13.80
CA GLY A 25 1.01 -15.95 13.63
C GLY A 25 -0.17 -15.22 13.01
N ASN A 26 -0.03 -13.93 12.70
CA ASN A 26 -1.05 -13.15 11.99
C ASN A 26 -0.42 -12.43 10.79
N PRO A 27 -0.37 -13.04 9.59
CA PRO A 27 0.24 -12.43 8.40
C PRO A 27 -0.49 -11.18 7.89
N SER A 28 -1.62 -10.81 8.52
CA SER A 28 -2.41 -9.61 8.22
C SER A 28 -2.27 -8.49 9.27
N SER A 29 -1.40 -8.62 10.29
CA SER A 29 -1.15 -7.51 11.20
C SER A 29 -0.05 -6.60 10.65
N THR A 30 -0.45 -5.36 10.44
CA THR A 30 0.36 -4.18 10.13
C THR A 30 1.76 -4.28 10.68
N SER A 31 2.71 -4.54 9.78
CA SER A 31 4.13 -4.61 10.08
C SER A 31 4.69 -3.19 10.19
N MET A 32 5.82 -3.01 10.88
CA MET A 32 6.55 -1.73 10.92
C MET A 32 6.79 -1.12 9.52
N MET A 33 6.81 -1.96 8.47
CA MET A 33 6.85 -1.50 7.09
C MET A 33 5.65 -0.63 6.71
N GLU A 34 4.43 -0.97 7.13
CA GLU A 34 3.19 -0.22 6.85
C GLU A 34 3.08 1.07 7.71
N MET A 35 3.78 1.13 8.86
CA MET A 35 3.92 2.37 9.65
C MET A 35 4.99 3.32 9.09
N LEU A 36 6.01 2.79 8.40
CA LEU A 36 7.03 3.58 7.70
C LEU A 36 6.58 4.01 6.30
N ASP A 37 5.67 3.24 5.68
CA ASP A 37 4.95 3.56 4.45
C ASP A 37 3.75 4.48 4.75
N GLY A 38 4.02 5.51 5.57
CA GLY A 38 3.02 6.40 6.14
C GLY A 38 2.02 6.89 5.11
N GLU A 39 0.73 6.76 5.46
CA GLU A 39 -0.42 7.37 4.80
C GLU A 39 -0.92 6.75 3.47
N ASP A 40 -0.23 5.79 2.85
CA ASP A 40 -0.62 5.32 1.49
C ASP A 40 -1.70 4.21 1.47
N GLY A 41 -2.02 3.60 2.61
CA GLY A 41 -2.96 2.46 2.69
C GLY A 41 -4.44 2.79 2.40
N HIS A 42 -4.82 4.08 2.42
CA HIS A 42 -6.20 4.52 2.23
C HIS A 42 -6.36 5.57 1.12
N GLU A 43 -5.33 5.74 0.28
CA GLU A 43 -5.39 6.73 -0.78
C GLU A 43 -6.25 6.26 -1.96
N LEU A 44 -7.08 7.18 -2.44
CA LEU A 44 -7.97 6.99 -3.56
C LEU A 44 -7.48 7.80 -4.76
N VAL A 45 -7.33 7.15 -5.90
CA VAL A 45 -7.00 7.80 -7.18
C VAL A 45 -8.27 7.99 -7.98
N LYS A 46 -8.55 9.22 -8.42
CA LYS A 46 -9.69 9.46 -9.32
C LYS A 46 -9.47 8.75 -10.65
N GLU A 47 -10.55 8.33 -11.29
CA GLU A 47 -10.50 7.78 -12.65
C GLU A 47 -9.76 8.68 -13.65
N SER A 48 -9.97 10.01 -13.56
CA SER A 48 -9.25 10.96 -14.41
C SER A 48 -7.73 10.98 -14.19
N GLU A 49 -7.25 10.53 -13.03
CA GLU A 49 -5.85 10.57 -12.62
C GLU A 49 -5.21 9.17 -12.56
N VAL A 50 -5.99 8.11 -12.82
CA VAL A 50 -5.52 6.72 -12.73
C VAL A 50 -4.35 6.46 -13.69
N HIS A 51 -4.36 7.08 -14.86
CA HIS A 51 -3.28 6.99 -15.85
C HIS A 51 -1.93 7.48 -15.29
N HIS A 52 -1.93 8.51 -14.43
CA HIS A 52 -0.70 8.98 -13.77
C HIS A 52 -0.18 7.97 -12.76
N PHE A 53 -1.07 7.30 -12.02
CA PHE A 53 -0.67 6.25 -11.07
C PHE A 53 -0.13 5.00 -11.79
N LEU A 54 -0.73 4.65 -12.92
CA LEU A 54 -0.33 3.50 -13.74
C LEU A 54 0.92 3.74 -14.60
N GLY A 55 1.28 5.01 -14.84
CA GLY A 55 2.42 5.37 -15.69
C GLY A 55 2.18 5.11 -17.18
N ILE A 56 0.92 5.13 -17.62
CA ILE A 56 0.50 4.89 -19.02
C ILE A 56 -0.26 6.09 -19.59
N SER A 57 -0.54 6.05 -20.89
CA SER A 57 -1.35 7.09 -21.53
C SER A 57 -2.78 7.09 -20.99
N LYS A 58 -3.47 8.23 -21.12
CA LYS A 58 -4.87 8.35 -20.69
C LYS A 58 -5.78 7.44 -21.50
N GLU A 59 -5.48 7.30 -22.79
CA GLU A 59 -6.18 6.43 -23.73
C GLU A 59 -6.01 4.96 -23.33
N ASP A 60 -4.79 4.51 -23.05
CA ASP A 60 -4.52 3.12 -22.64
C ASP A 60 -5.15 2.82 -21.28
N ALA A 61 -5.13 3.77 -20.35
CA ALA A 61 -5.82 3.61 -19.07
C ALA A 61 -7.34 3.46 -19.25
N HIS A 62 -7.94 4.15 -20.23
CA HIS A 62 -9.35 3.99 -20.54
C HIS A 62 -9.65 2.61 -21.11
N HIS A 63 -8.82 2.12 -22.03
CA HIS A 63 -8.93 0.77 -22.57
C HIS A 63 -8.78 -0.29 -21.48
N LEU A 64 -7.79 -0.15 -20.59
CA LEU A 64 -7.57 -1.06 -19.47
C LEU A 64 -8.82 -1.20 -18.58
N VAL A 65 -9.47 -0.09 -18.25
CA VAL A 65 -10.70 -0.10 -17.43
C VAL A 65 -11.88 -0.74 -18.17
N GLN A 66 -11.96 -0.59 -19.49
CA GLN A 66 -13.01 -1.21 -20.31
C GLN A 66 -12.81 -2.73 -20.45
N ASP A 67 -11.56 -3.14 -20.69
CA ASP A 67 -11.20 -4.54 -20.91
C ASP A 67 -11.24 -5.35 -19.61
N HIS A 68 -11.05 -4.69 -18.46
CA HIS A 68 -11.04 -5.29 -17.13
C HIS A 68 -12.08 -4.67 -16.18
N PRO A 69 -13.36 -5.03 -16.30
CA PRO A 69 -14.42 -4.53 -15.41
C PRO A 69 -14.25 -4.99 -13.95
N GLU A 70 -13.45 -6.02 -13.68
CA GLU A 70 -13.10 -6.51 -12.34
C GLU A 70 -12.09 -5.63 -11.59
N ILE A 71 -11.56 -4.58 -12.22
CA ILE A 71 -10.60 -3.66 -11.61
C ILE A 71 -11.15 -3.11 -10.27
N PRO A 72 -10.35 -3.14 -9.18
CA PRO A 72 -10.82 -2.71 -7.86
C PRO A 72 -11.13 -1.22 -7.85
N HIS A 73 -12.41 -0.87 -7.66
CA HIS A 73 -12.88 0.51 -7.67
C HIS A 73 -14.01 0.74 -6.66
N ILE A 74 -14.22 2.01 -6.30
CA ILE A 74 -15.27 2.48 -5.40
C ILE A 74 -15.95 3.69 -6.07
N ARG A 75 -17.27 3.82 -5.89
CA ARG A 75 -18.06 4.96 -6.37
C ARG A 75 -18.45 5.87 -5.22
N ILE A 76 -18.05 7.14 -5.30
CA ILE A 76 -18.39 8.19 -4.33
C ILE A 76 -18.96 9.37 -5.10
N ASN A 77 -20.21 9.77 -4.82
CA ASN A 77 -20.89 10.89 -5.50
C ASN A 77 -20.76 10.83 -7.03
N GLN A 78 -21.06 9.67 -7.63
CA GLN A 78 -20.97 9.41 -9.08
C GLN A 78 -19.56 9.49 -9.69
N THR A 79 -18.53 9.74 -8.89
CA THR A 79 -17.13 9.68 -9.31
C THR A 79 -16.53 8.32 -8.95
N VAL A 80 -15.79 7.73 -9.88
CA VAL A 80 -15.07 6.48 -9.68
C VAL A 80 -13.69 6.78 -9.10
N TYR A 81 -13.33 6.01 -8.07
CA TYR A 81 -12.05 6.07 -7.40
C TYR A 81 -11.43 4.67 -7.34
N TYR A 82 -10.11 4.62 -7.42
CA TYR A 82 -9.31 3.40 -7.35
C TYR A 82 -8.45 3.43 -6.09
N PRO A 83 -8.64 2.49 -5.15
CA PRO A 83 -7.77 2.39 -3.98
C PRO A 83 -6.35 1.99 -4.41
N LYS A 84 -5.33 2.80 -4.09
CA LYS A 84 -3.95 2.60 -4.58
C LYS A 84 -3.41 1.21 -4.27
N ALA A 85 -3.56 0.73 -3.03
CA ALA A 85 -3.07 -0.58 -2.61
C ALA A 85 -3.77 -1.74 -3.36
N ALA A 86 -5.09 -1.67 -3.51
CA ALA A 86 -5.86 -2.69 -4.23
C ALA A 86 -5.52 -2.69 -5.73
N LEU A 87 -5.41 -1.49 -6.33
CA LEU A 87 -5.02 -1.34 -7.74
C LEU A 87 -3.63 -1.90 -8.00
N ARG A 88 -2.66 -1.64 -7.10
CA ARG A 88 -1.31 -2.19 -7.19
C ARG A 88 -1.31 -3.73 -7.13
N ASN A 89 -2.00 -4.31 -6.16
CA ASN A 89 -2.08 -5.76 -6.01
C ASN A 89 -2.76 -6.42 -7.22
N TRP A 90 -3.81 -5.80 -7.76
CA TRP A 90 -4.49 -6.28 -8.95
C TRP A 90 -3.56 -6.28 -10.19
N LEU A 91 -2.77 -5.22 -10.40
CA LEU A 91 -1.80 -5.17 -11.50
C LEU A 91 -0.77 -6.30 -11.42
N THR A 92 -0.30 -6.64 -10.21
CA THR A 92 0.60 -7.78 -10.02
C THR A 92 -0.08 -9.10 -10.39
N SER A 93 -1.38 -9.25 -10.11
CA SER A 93 -2.11 -10.49 -10.38
C SER A 93 -2.43 -10.76 -11.86
N ILE A 94 -2.52 -9.73 -12.69
CA ILE A 94 -2.82 -9.85 -14.13
C ILE A 94 -1.56 -9.88 -15.01
N GLY A 95 -0.41 -9.47 -14.45
CA GLY A 95 0.87 -9.41 -15.15
C GLY A 95 1.72 -10.69 -15.04
N GLU A 96 1.23 -11.71 -14.32
CA GLU A 96 1.78 -13.07 -14.26
C GLU A 96 1.11 -13.98 -15.30
#